data_AF-A0AB40BF96-F1
#
_entry.id   AF-A0AB40BF96-F1
#
_cell.length_a   1.000
_cell.length_b   1.000
_cell.length_c   1.000
_cell.angle_alpha   90.00
_cell.angle_beta   90.00
_cell.angle_gamma   90.00
#
_symmetry.space_group_name_H-M   'P 1'
#
loop_
_entity.id
_entity.type
_entity.pdbx_description
1 polymer ?
#
loop_
_entity_poly.entity_id
_entity_poly.type
_entity_poly.pdbx_seq_one_letter_code
_entity_poly.pdbx_strand_id
1 'polypeptide(L)'
;MSIFLVVPSTGAVDALKTCTCLLKECRVELAKCIANPSCAANIACLQTCNNRPDETECQIKCGDLFENNVVDEFNECAVSRKKCVPRKSDVGEFKVPDPSALVRNFNIADFSGKWYITRGLNPTFDTFDCQLHEFHVESGKVIGNISWRIRTPDSGFFTRSTLQKFVQDPSQPGILYNHDNEYLHYQDDWYILSSKVENEPDDYIFVYYIGRNDAWDGYGGAVVYTRSSVLPESIIPELEKAAKSVGRDFSKFIKTDNTCGPEPPLVERIEKTVEAGEETILREVEEIEEEVEMVGKTEATLLQRLADGFMEVKRDAENFFRGLGKEEMELLNDLKMEATEIEKVFGRALPLRKLR
;
A
#
# COMPACT_ATOMS: atom_id res chain seq x y z
N MET A 1 20.27 -44.66 -10.87
CA MET A 1 20.77 -43.27 -10.78
C MET A 1 19.62 -42.37 -11.21
N SER A 2 18.72 -42.07 -10.28
CA SER A 2 17.48 -41.34 -10.55
C SER A 2 17.77 -39.85 -10.50
N ILE A 3 17.66 -39.18 -11.65
CA ILE A 3 17.74 -37.73 -11.77
C ILE A 3 16.39 -37.19 -11.27
N PHE A 4 16.37 -36.68 -10.03
CA PHE A 4 15.25 -35.87 -9.54
C PHE A 4 15.30 -34.52 -10.27
N LEU A 5 14.45 -34.36 -11.28
CA LEU A 5 14.11 -33.05 -11.82
C LEU A 5 13.29 -32.32 -10.74
N VAL A 6 13.95 -31.43 -10.00
CA VAL A 6 13.26 -30.45 -9.15
C VAL A 6 12.54 -29.50 -10.10
N VAL A 7 11.24 -29.73 -10.29
CA VAL A 7 10.36 -28.78 -10.97
C VAL A 7 10.23 -27.58 -10.03
N PRO A 8 10.71 -26.38 -10.40
CA PRO A 8 10.53 -25.21 -9.56
C PRO A 8 9.03 -24.93 -9.42
N SER A 9 8.60 -24.46 -8.24
CA SER A 9 7.23 -23.96 -8.10
C SER A 9 6.98 -22.84 -9.10
N THR A 10 5.73 -22.69 -9.54
CA THR A 10 5.32 -21.65 -10.49
C THR A 10 5.76 -20.24 -10.08
N GLY A 11 5.80 -19.95 -8.78
CA GLY A 11 6.31 -18.68 -8.23
C GLY A 11 7.83 -18.46 -8.41
N ALA A 12 8.66 -19.51 -8.37
CA ALA A 12 10.11 -19.38 -8.54
C ALA A 12 10.50 -19.10 -10.01
N VAL A 13 9.73 -19.63 -10.97
CA VAL A 13 9.91 -19.37 -12.40
C VAL A 13 9.54 -17.92 -12.74
N ASP A 14 8.47 -17.41 -12.14
CA ASP A 14 8.02 -16.03 -12.33
C ASP A 14 8.96 -15.01 -11.66
N ALA A 15 9.52 -15.32 -10.49
CA ALA A 15 10.52 -14.49 -9.84
C ALA A 15 11.81 -14.37 -10.68
N LEU A 16 12.35 -15.48 -11.20
CA LEU A 16 13.55 -15.47 -12.04
C LEU A 16 13.34 -14.69 -13.35
N LYS A 17 12.16 -14.84 -13.97
CA LYS A 17 11.78 -14.10 -15.17
C LYS A 17 11.68 -12.59 -14.90
N THR A 18 11.07 -12.23 -13.78
CA THR A 18 10.97 -10.84 -13.30
C THR A 18 12.36 -10.25 -13.10
N CYS A 19 13.23 -10.91 -12.32
CA CYS A 19 14.61 -10.46 -12.09
C CYS A 19 15.41 -10.30 -13.38
N THR A 20 15.31 -11.28 -14.30
CA THR A 20 16.02 -11.24 -15.59
C THR A 20 15.55 -10.07 -16.45
N CYS A 21 14.24 -9.79 -16.46
CA CYS A 21 13.69 -8.65 -17.18
C CYS A 21 14.16 -7.32 -16.57
N LEU A 22 14.08 -7.16 -15.24
CA LEU A 22 14.50 -5.94 -14.56
C LEU A 22 15.98 -5.61 -14.83
N LEU A 23 16.86 -6.61 -14.70
CA LEU A 23 18.30 -6.47 -14.96
C LEU A 23 18.63 -6.13 -16.41
N LYS A 24 17.74 -6.46 -17.36
CA LYS A 24 17.97 -6.23 -18.79
C LYS A 24 17.32 -4.94 -19.30
N GLU A 25 16.06 -4.73 -18.94
CA GLU A 25 15.18 -3.74 -19.54
C GLU A 25 14.99 -2.49 -18.66
N CYS A 26 15.25 -2.59 -17.35
CA CYS A 26 15.11 -1.52 -16.36
C CYS A 26 16.40 -1.28 -15.57
N ARG A 27 17.55 -1.58 -16.19
CA ARG A 27 18.84 -1.59 -15.50
C ARG A 27 19.25 -0.20 -14.98
N VAL A 28 18.94 0.86 -15.72
CA VAL A 28 19.29 2.23 -15.31
C VAL A 28 18.44 2.65 -14.11
N GLU A 29 17.13 2.41 -14.17
CA GLU A 29 16.20 2.71 -13.09
C GLU A 29 16.46 1.86 -11.85
N LEU A 30 16.81 0.57 -12.05
CA LEU A 30 17.24 -0.31 -10.98
C LEU A 30 18.55 0.19 -10.33
N ALA A 31 19.52 0.68 -11.11
CA ALA A 31 20.75 1.26 -10.58
C ALA A 31 20.47 2.47 -9.71
N LYS A 32 19.62 3.39 -10.21
CA LYS A 32 19.18 4.58 -9.48
C LYS A 32 18.45 4.20 -8.19
N CYS A 33 17.56 3.21 -8.26
CA CYS A 33 16.81 2.72 -7.11
C CYS A 33 17.73 2.13 -6.04
N ILE A 34 18.67 1.27 -6.42
CA ILE A 34 19.65 0.68 -5.51
C ILE A 34 20.54 1.76 -4.87
N ALA A 35 20.91 2.80 -5.63
CA ALA A 35 21.68 3.92 -5.09
C ALA A 35 20.87 4.76 -4.09
N ASN A 36 19.55 4.87 -4.26
CA ASN A 36 18.67 5.61 -3.37
C ASN A 36 18.31 4.78 -2.12
N PRO A 37 18.60 5.25 -0.89
CA PRO A 37 18.38 4.47 0.32
C PRO A 37 16.93 4.03 0.56
N SER A 38 15.96 4.88 0.23
CA SER A 38 14.53 4.58 0.40
C SER A 38 14.06 3.57 -0.64
N CYS A 39 14.50 3.70 -1.90
CA CYS A 39 14.15 2.74 -2.95
C CYS A 39 14.82 1.38 -2.74
N ALA A 40 16.08 1.35 -2.27
CA ALA A 40 16.74 0.13 -1.85
C ALA A 40 16.03 -0.54 -0.65
N ALA A 41 15.57 0.24 0.33
CA ALA A 41 14.75 -0.27 1.44
C ALA A 41 13.40 -0.80 0.97
N ASN A 42 12.78 -0.16 -0.04
CA ASN A 42 11.57 -0.68 -0.68
C ASN A 42 11.81 -2.06 -1.29
N ILE A 43 12.85 -2.22 -2.13
CA ILE A 43 13.20 -3.51 -2.73
C ILE A 43 13.44 -4.56 -1.64
N ALA A 44 14.21 -4.23 -0.59
CA ALA A 44 14.48 -5.14 0.51
C ALA A 44 13.19 -5.57 1.23
N CYS A 45 12.28 -4.62 1.50
CA CYS A 45 10.97 -4.89 2.08
C CYS A 45 10.14 -5.83 1.20
N LEU A 46 10.05 -5.56 -0.10
CA LEU A 46 9.32 -6.40 -1.06
C LEU A 46 9.85 -7.84 -1.08
N GLN A 47 11.16 -8.06 -0.96
CA GLN A 47 11.73 -9.41 -0.88
C GLN A 47 11.23 -10.20 0.34
N THR A 48 10.95 -9.53 1.46
CA THR A 48 10.37 -10.18 2.66
C THR A 48 8.91 -10.60 2.47
N CYS A 49 8.22 -10.06 1.46
CA CYS A 49 6.83 -10.36 1.19
C CYS A 49 6.61 -11.67 0.42
N ASN A 50 7.61 -12.11 -0.33
CA ASN A 50 7.50 -13.24 -1.24
C ASN A 50 7.10 -14.54 -0.52
N ASN A 51 6.10 -15.25 -1.07
CA ASN A 51 5.52 -16.49 -0.55
C ASN A 51 4.78 -16.36 0.79
N ARG A 52 4.48 -15.15 1.24
CA ARG A 52 3.61 -14.95 2.40
C ARG A 52 2.14 -15.15 2.02
N PRO A 53 1.28 -15.62 2.94
CA PRO A 53 -0.16 -15.67 2.71
C PRO A 53 -0.78 -14.30 2.38
N ASP A 54 -0.20 -13.23 2.93
CA ASP A 54 -0.57 -11.82 2.75
C ASP A 54 0.41 -11.07 1.83
N GLU A 55 1.00 -11.74 0.83
CA GLU A 55 2.04 -11.18 -0.03
C GLU A 55 1.62 -9.87 -0.70
N THR A 56 0.39 -9.77 -1.20
CA THR A 56 -0.08 -8.55 -1.88
C THR A 56 -0.18 -7.37 -0.91
N GLU A 57 -0.76 -7.60 0.26
CA GLU A 57 -0.93 -6.60 1.31
C GLU A 57 0.42 -6.14 1.86
N CYS A 58 1.36 -7.08 2.01
CA CYS A 58 2.73 -6.80 2.40
C CYS A 58 3.44 -5.91 1.37
N GLN A 59 3.33 -6.24 0.07
CA GLN A 59 3.97 -5.49 -1.00
C GLN A 59 3.44 -4.05 -1.11
N ILE A 60 2.13 -3.86 -0.97
CA ILE A 60 1.50 -2.53 -0.97
C ILE A 60 2.01 -1.69 0.20
N LYS A 61 2.08 -2.26 1.41
CA LYS A 61 2.62 -1.58 2.59
C LYS A 61 4.08 -1.16 2.42
N CYS A 62 4.92 -1.98 1.77
CA CYS A 62 6.29 -1.59 1.44
C CYS A 62 6.30 -0.38 0.49
N GLY A 63 5.48 -0.41 -0.56
CA GLY A 63 5.34 0.70 -1.50
C GLY A 63 4.92 2.00 -0.81
N ASP A 64 3.91 1.94 0.05
CA ASP A 64 3.43 3.09 0.82
C ASP A 64 4.52 3.68 1.73
N LEU A 65 5.25 2.81 2.44
CA LEU A 65 6.26 3.20 3.42
C LEU A 65 7.46 3.92 2.78
N PHE A 66 7.85 3.50 1.57
CA PHE A 66 9.11 3.93 0.95
C PHE A 66 8.94 4.73 -0.34
N GLU A 67 7.71 5.02 -0.79
CA GLU A 67 7.50 5.77 -2.03
C GLU A 67 8.26 7.10 -2.01
N ASN A 68 8.82 7.38 -3.19
CA ASN A 68 9.37 8.64 -3.63
C ASN A 68 9.49 8.60 -5.16
N ASN A 69 9.93 9.70 -5.76
CA ASN A 69 10.10 9.81 -7.21
C ASN A 69 11.06 8.78 -7.85
N VAL A 70 12.07 8.28 -7.12
CA VAL A 70 12.98 7.24 -7.63
C VAL A 70 12.29 5.86 -7.63
N VAL A 71 11.48 5.58 -6.61
CA VAL A 71 10.60 4.40 -6.60
C VAL A 71 9.59 4.48 -7.74
N ASP A 72 9.04 5.65 -8.02
CA ASP A 72 8.10 5.85 -9.12
C ASP A 72 8.73 5.62 -10.50
N GLU A 73 9.94 6.15 -10.73
CA GLU A 73 10.68 5.92 -11.99
C GLU A 73 10.99 4.42 -12.17
N PHE A 74 11.39 3.74 -11.09
CA PHE A 74 11.63 2.30 -11.11
C PHE A 74 10.34 1.51 -11.40
N ASN A 75 9.24 1.85 -10.74
CA ASN A 75 7.94 1.21 -10.94
C ASN A 75 7.38 1.46 -12.35
N GLU A 76 7.51 2.67 -12.88
CA GLU A 76 7.11 3.01 -14.25
C GLU A 76 7.84 2.12 -15.26
N CYS A 77 9.15 1.91 -15.09
CA CYS A 77 9.86 0.95 -15.93
C CYS A 77 9.38 -0.50 -15.70
N ALA A 78 9.41 -0.96 -14.45
CA ALA A 78 9.22 -2.35 -14.07
C ALA A 78 7.80 -2.86 -14.34
N VAL A 79 6.79 -2.04 -14.07
CA VAL A 79 5.36 -2.41 -14.09
C VAL A 79 4.70 -1.93 -15.38
N SER A 80 4.87 -0.65 -15.73
CA SER A 80 4.11 -0.04 -16.83
C SER A 80 4.78 -0.23 -18.19
N ARG A 81 6.03 0.24 -18.33
CA ARG A 81 6.71 0.36 -19.63
C ARG A 81 7.27 -0.96 -20.13
N LYS A 82 8.01 -1.69 -19.29
CA LYS A 82 8.67 -2.95 -19.66
C LYS A 82 7.90 -4.18 -19.22
N LYS A 83 6.94 -4.03 -18.29
CA LYS A 83 6.07 -5.10 -17.81
C LYS A 83 6.85 -6.32 -17.34
N CYS A 84 7.97 -6.05 -16.64
CA CYS A 84 8.79 -7.06 -16.03
C CYS A 84 8.07 -7.74 -14.87
N VAL A 85 7.25 -6.98 -14.13
CA VAL A 85 6.36 -7.51 -13.10
C VAL A 85 5.03 -7.88 -13.76
N PRO A 86 4.55 -9.14 -13.63
CA PRO A 86 3.28 -9.54 -14.20
C PRO A 86 2.11 -8.86 -13.47
N ARG A 87 1.12 -8.42 -14.24
CA ARG A 87 -0.11 -7.86 -13.69
C ARG A 87 -0.93 -8.95 -12.99
N LYS A 88 -1.31 -8.72 -11.73
CA LYS A 88 -2.26 -9.58 -11.01
C LYS A 88 -3.62 -9.51 -11.71
N SER A 89 -4.16 -10.68 -12.06
CA SER A 89 -5.44 -10.77 -12.77
C SER A 89 -6.62 -10.66 -11.81
N ASP A 90 -7.74 -10.17 -12.32
CA ASP A 90 -9.00 -10.12 -11.58
C ASP A 90 -9.49 -11.54 -11.27
N VAL A 91 -9.67 -11.82 -9.97
CA VAL A 91 -10.19 -13.10 -9.47
C VAL A 91 -11.72 -13.07 -9.29
N GLY A 92 -12.37 -11.97 -9.68
CA GLY A 92 -13.81 -11.76 -9.61
C GLY A 92 -14.31 -11.50 -8.19
N GLU A 93 -13.44 -11.03 -7.30
CA GLU A 93 -13.80 -10.70 -5.92
C GLU A 93 -14.74 -9.49 -5.88
N PHE A 94 -14.43 -8.44 -6.64
CA PHE A 94 -15.23 -7.23 -6.77
C PHE A 94 -15.86 -7.18 -8.15
N LYS A 95 -17.18 -6.99 -8.22
CA LYS A 95 -17.95 -7.03 -9.46
C LYS A 95 -18.78 -5.77 -9.58
N VAL A 96 -18.92 -5.27 -10.81
CA VAL A 96 -19.79 -4.13 -11.11
C VAL A 96 -21.19 -4.42 -10.54
N PRO A 97 -21.70 -3.57 -9.62
CA PRO A 97 -23.03 -3.76 -9.03
C PRO A 97 -24.13 -3.74 -10.09
N ASP A 98 -25.23 -4.43 -9.82
CA ASP A 98 -26.45 -4.25 -10.62
C ASP A 98 -26.93 -2.79 -10.48
N PRO A 99 -27.33 -2.10 -11.57
CA PRO A 99 -27.81 -0.72 -11.51
C PRO A 99 -28.95 -0.50 -10.51
N SER A 100 -29.76 -1.53 -10.21
CA SER A 100 -30.82 -1.45 -9.20
C SER A 100 -30.32 -1.35 -7.76
N ALA A 101 -29.05 -1.70 -7.51
CA ALA A 101 -28.39 -1.56 -6.22
C ALA A 101 -27.82 -0.15 -5.98
N LEU A 102 -27.78 0.69 -7.00
CA LEU A 102 -27.23 2.05 -6.94
C LEU A 102 -28.32 3.08 -6.61
N VAL A 103 -27.91 4.22 -6.07
CA VAL A 103 -28.79 5.39 -5.96
C VAL A 103 -29.26 5.82 -7.35
N ARG A 104 -30.56 6.07 -7.48
CA ARG A 104 -31.16 6.47 -8.77
C ARG A 104 -30.86 7.93 -9.14
N ASN A 105 -30.75 8.78 -8.12
CA ASN A 105 -30.42 10.19 -8.24
C ASN A 105 -29.27 10.47 -7.30
N PHE A 106 -28.27 11.20 -7.78
CA PHE A 106 -27.15 11.64 -6.98
C PHE A 106 -26.65 12.99 -7.51
N ASN A 107 -26.55 13.97 -6.61
CA ASN A 107 -26.03 15.29 -6.96
C ASN A 107 -24.57 15.35 -6.54
N ILE A 108 -23.65 15.48 -7.49
CA ILE A 108 -22.21 15.53 -7.19
C ILE A 108 -21.81 16.71 -6.30
N ALA A 109 -22.62 17.78 -6.25
CA ALA A 109 -22.37 18.90 -5.34
C ALA A 109 -22.46 18.49 -3.86
N ASP A 110 -23.16 17.39 -3.55
CA ASP A 110 -23.32 16.87 -2.19
C ASP A 110 -21.98 16.39 -1.61
N PHE A 111 -21.00 16.03 -2.46
CA PHE A 111 -19.63 15.74 -2.00
C PHE A 111 -18.91 16.97 -1.42
N SER A 112 -19.33 18.20 -1.74
CA SER A 112 -18.54 19.40 -1.39
C SER A 112 -18.27 19.51 0.11
N GLY A 113 -17.05 19.92 0.45
CA GLY A 113 -16.57 20.07 1.82
C GLY A 113 -15.86 18.83 2.37
N LYS A 114 -15.80 18.76 3.70
CA LYS A 114 -15.04 17.75 4.43
C LYS A 114 -15.86 16.49 4.70
N TRP A 115 -15.20 15.34 4.54
CA TRP A 115 -15.76 14.02 4.79
C TRP A 115 -14.72 13.13 5.46
N TYR A 116 -15.17 12.25 6.34
CA TYR A 116 -14.35 11.22 6.96
C TYR A 116 -14.73 9.86 6.43
N ILE A 117 -13.77 9.02 6.04
CA ILE A 117 -14.05 7.59 5.95
C ILE A 117 -14.12 7.06 7.38
N THR A 118 -15.27 6.53 7.81
CA THR A 118 -15.48 5.98 9.17
C THR A 118 -15.60 4.45 9.21
N ARG A 119 -15.81 3.84 8.04
CA ARG A 119 -15.85 2.39 7.84
C ARG A 119 -15.25 2.04 6.47
N GLY A 120 -14.44 1.00 6.45
CA GLY A 120 -13.79 0.47 5.25
C GLY A 120 -13.90 -1.04 5.14
N LEU A 121 -14.08 -1.57 3.93
CA LEU A 121 -14.18 -3.01 3.71
C LEU A 121 -12.81 -3.64 3.46
N ASN A 122 -11.97 -2.99 2.65
CA ASN A 122 -10.66 -3.51 2.29
C ASN A 122 -9.59 -2.97 3.25
N PRO A 123 -9.00 -3.80 4.13
CA PRO A 123 -7.99 -3.35 5.10
C PRO A 123 -6.72 -2.75 4.49
N THR A 124 -6.48 -3.01 3.20
CA THR A 124 -5.28 -2.54 2.52
C THR A 124 -5.40 -1.09 2.06
N PHE A 125 -6.61 -0.65 1.73
CA PHE A 125 -6.84 0.65 1.10
C PHE A 125 -7.82 1.53 1.90
N ASP A 126 -8.71 0.93 2.70
CA ASP A 126 -9.87 1.60 3.27
C ASP A 126 -9.71 1.93 4.76
N THR A 127 -8.62 1.48 5.40
CA THR A 127 -8.51 1.47 6.87
C THR A 127 -7.30 2.20 7.43
N PHE A 128 -6.78 3.17 6.69
CA PHE A 128 -5.76 4.08 7.22
C PHE A 128 -6.32 4.95 8.36
N ASP A 129 -5.43 5.50 9.19
CA ASP A 129 -5.83 6.46 10.21
C ASP A 129 -6.04 7.86 9.61
N CYS A 130 -6.89 8.65 10.26
CA CYS A 130 -7.25 10.02 9.91
C CYS A 130 -7.56 10.18 8.42
N GLN A 131 -8.68 9.58 8.00
CA GLN A 131 -9.14 9.62 6.61
C GLN A 131 -10.03 10.84 6.37
N LEU A 132 -9.49 12.03 6.61
CA LEU A 132 -10.17 13.30 6.33
C LEU A 132 -9.90 13.72 4.89
N HIS A 133 -10.94 13.70 4.06
CA HIS A 133 -10.89 14.09 2.66
C HIS A 133 -11.69 15.38 2.45
N GLU A 134 -11.19 16.26 1.59
CA GLU A 134 -11.87 17.51 1.23
C GLU A 134 -12.18 17.51 -0.26
N PHE A 135 -13.46 17.60 -0.58
CA PHE A 135 -13.94 17.59 -1.96
C PHE A 135 -14.52 18.94 -2.36
N HIS A 136 -14.43 19.25 -3.64
CA HIS A 136 -15.16 20.34 -4.26
C HIS A 136 -15.58 19.96 -5.66
N VAL A 137 -16.56 20.67 -6.21
CA VAL A 137 -16.99 20.49 -7.60
C VAL A 137 -16.42 21.60 -8.46
N GLU A 138 -15.73 21.21 -9.53
CA GLU A 138 -15.19 22.11 -10.53
C GLU A 138 -15.56 21.60 -11.93
N SER A 139 -16.15 22.47 -12.76
CA SER A 139 -16.51 22.14 -14.16
C SER A 139 -17.31 20.83 -14.32
N GLY A 140 -18.23 20.55 -13.39
CA GLY A 140 -19.05 19.33 -13.40
C GLY A 140 -18.32 18.05 -12.97
N LYS A 141 -17.15 18.17 -12.35
CA LYS A 141 -16.35 17.05 -11.83
C LYS A 141 -16.17 17.17 -10.33
N VAL A 142 -16.12 16.03 -9.64
CA VAL A 142 -15.73 16.00 -8.22
C VAL A 142 -14.22 15.95 -8.15
N ILE A 143 -13.62 16.92 -7.45
CA ILE A 143 -12.18 16.99 -7.20
C ILE A 143 -11.98 16.72 -5.71
N GLY A 144 -11.36 15.60 -5.39
CA GLY A 144 -11.06 15.18 -4.02
C GLY A 144 -9.59 15.38 -3.70
N ASN A 145 -9.30 16.16 -2.66
CA ASN A 145 -8.02 16.13 -1.97
C ASN A 145 -8.09 15.05 -0.90
N ILE A 146 -7.59 13.87 -1.23
CA ILE A 146 -7.60 12.70 -0.36
C ILE A 146 -6.29 12.65 0.40
N SER A 147 -6.34 12.24 1.67
CA SER A 147 -5.16 12.18 2.52
C SER A 147 -5.24 10.99 3.46
N TRP A 148 -4.10 10.33 3.68
CA TRP A 148 -4.02 9.15 4.52
C TRP A 148 -2.72 9.13 5.32
N ARG A 149 -2.80 8.55 6.52
CA ARG A 149 -1.64 8.34 7.39
C ARG A 149 -1.10 6.95 7.23
N ILE A 150 0.20 6.88 6.97
CA ILE A 150 0.95 5.63 6.96
C ILE A 150 1.71 5.55 8.26
N ARG A 151 1.40 4.52 9.05
CA ARG A 151 2.11 4.23 10.30
C ARG A 151 3.53 3.79 10.01
N THR A 152 4.47 4.31 10.78
CA THR A 152 5.87 3.88 10.74
C THR A 152 6.15 2.84 11.83
N PRO A 153 7.18 1.99 11.67
CA PRO A 153 7.54 0.99 12.67
C PRO A 153 7.85 1.55 14.07
N ASP A 154 8.25 2.81 14.18
CA ASP A 154 8.53 3.50 15.44
C ASP A 154 7.27 4.14 16.08
N SER A 155 6.08 3.60 15.80
CA SER A 155 4.80 4.13 16.30
C SER A 155 4.46 5.57 15.87
N GLY A 156 5.19 6.10 14.88
CA GLY A 156 4.92 7.39 14.25
C GLY A 156 4.01 7.25 13.04
N PHE A 157 3.90 8.34 12.28
CA PHE A 157 3.25 8.32 10.98
C PHE A 157 3.71 9.48 10.11
N PHE A 158 3.58 9.32 8.80
CA PHE A 158 3.59 10.44 7.86
C PHE A 158 2.27 10.49 7.09
N THR A 159 1.93 11.66 6.58
CA THR A 159 0.70 11.89 5.81
C THR A 159 1.04 11.99 4.34
N ARG A 160 0.33 11.23 3.51
CA ARG A 160 0.31 11.39 2.06
C ARG A 160 -0.99 12.07 1.64
N SER A 161 -0.95 12.72 0.50
CA SER A 161 -2.16 13.23 -0.15
C SER A 161 -2.04 13.17 -1.66
N THR A 162 -3.19 13.06 -2.32
CA THR A 162 -3.27 13.17 -3.77
C THR A 162 -4.58 13.82 -4.20
N LEU A 163 -4.64 14.28 -5.45
CA LEU A 163 -5.84 14.80 -6.07
C LEU A 163 -6.45 13.74 -6.97
N GLN A 164 -7.70 13.38 -6.68
CA GLN A 164 -8.49 12.53 -7.57
C GLN A 164 -9.59 13.34 -8.23
N LYS A 165 -9.90 13.00 -9.49
CA LYS A 165 -10.91 13.70 -10.29
C LYS A 165 -11.92 12.69 -10.82
N PHE A 166 -13.17 12.85 -10.42
CA PHE A 166 -14.25 11.96 -10.82
C PHE A 166 -15.25 12.66 -11.75
N VAL A 167 -15.67 11.94 -12.78
CA VAL A 167 -16.70 12.37 -13.73
C VAL A 167 -17.93 11.48 -13.52
N GLN A 168 -19.09 12.09 -13.32
CA GLN A 168 -20.34 11.34 -13.15
C GLN A 168 -20.81 10.72 -14.47
N ASP A 169 -21.32 9.50 -14.42
CA ASP A 169 -21.96 8.88 -15.58
C ASP A 169 -23.26 9.64 -15.94
N PRO A 170 -23.44 10.06 -17.20
CA PRO A 170 -24.59 10.86 -17.60
C PRO A 170 -25.92 10.08 -17.60
N SER A 171 -25.86 8.74 -17.65
CA SER A 171 -27.03 7.86 -17.69
C SER A 171 -27.31 7.17 -16.35
N GLN A 172 -26.30 7.05 -15.49
CA GLN A 172 -26.39 6.42 -14.17
C GLN A 172 -25.77 7.33 -13.11
N PRO A 173 -26.53 8.28 -12.54
CA PRO A 173 -26.00 9.28 -11.61
C PRO A 173 -25.24 8.70 -10.40
N GLY A 174 -25.54 7.47 -9.99
CA GLY A 174 -24.83 6.76 -8.93
C GLY A 174 -23.43 6.26 -9.32
N ILE A 175 -22.90 6.54 -10.51
CA ILE A 175 -21.57 6.10 -10.96
C ILE A 175 -20.66 7.30 -11.21
N LEU A 176 -19.42 7.20 -10.74
CA LEU A 176 -18.38 8.21 -10.82
C LEU A 176 -17.07 7.56 -11.31
N TYR A 177 -16.52 8.05 -12.41
CA TYR A 177 -15.31 7.51 -13.02
C TYR A 177 -14.10 8.38 -12.74
N ASN A 178 -13.03 7.82 -12.17
CA ASN A 178 -11.70 8.42 -12.16
C ASN A 178 -10.78 7.62 -13.09
N HIS A 179 -10.65 8.10 -14.34
CA HIS A 179 -9.83 7.49 -15.38
C HIS A 179 -8.70 8.44 -15.81
N ASP A 180 -7.81 7.92 -16.67
CA ASP A 180 -6.74 8.68 -17.33
C ASP A 180 -5.69 9.26 -16.37
N ASN A 181 -5.46 8.58 -15.24
CA ASN A 181 -4.41 8.98 -14.30
C ASN A 181 -3.03 8.61 -14.86
N GLU A 182 -2.05 9.51 -14.71
CA GLU A 182 -0.73 9.40 -15.35
C GLU A 182 0.13 8.30 -14.70
N TYR A 183 0.21 8.28 -13.37
CA TYR A 183 0.98 7.28 -12.64
C TYR A 183 0.27 5.92 -12.67
N LEU A 184 0.98 4.87 -13.12
CA LEU A 184 0.50 3.47 -13.21
C LEU A 184 -0.80 3.26 -14.02
N HIS A 185 -1.26 4.26 -14.77
CA HIS A 185 -2.48 4.22 -15.58
C HIS A 185 -3.71 3.73 -14.82
N TYR A 186 -3.80 4.08 -13.53
CA TYR A 186 -4.86 3.54 -12.68
C TYR A 186 -6.23 4.10 -13.04
N GLN A 187 -7.25 3.30 -12.79
CA GLN A 187 -8.67 3.64 -12.93
C GLN A 187 -9.38 3.26 -11.64
N ASP A 188 -10.27 4.12 -11.18
CA ASP A 188 -11.09 3.90 -9.99
C ASP A 188 -12.54 4.31 -10.26
N ASP A 189 -13.43 3.31 -10.28
CA ASP A 189 -14.85 3.47 -10.56
C ASP A 189 -15.62 3.40 -9.24
N TRP A 190 -16.31 4.48 -8.92
CA TRP A 190 -17.13 4.59 -7.72
C TRP A 190 -18.61 4.36 -8.05
N TYR A 191 -19.24 3.55 -7.22
CA TYR A 191 -20.63 3.14 -7.28
C TYR A 191 -21.30 3.53 -5.97
N ILE A 192 -22.18 4.53 -6.00
CA ILE A 192 -22.87 5.04 -4.83
C ILE A 192 -24.04 4.11 -4.50
N LEU A 193 -23.87 3.30 -3.45
CA LEU A 193 -24.86 2.31 -3.01
C LEU A 193 -26.01 2.95 -2.23
N SER A 194 -25.67 3.92 -1.37
CA SER A 194 -26.62 4.67 -0.57
C SER A 194 -26.05 6.03 -0.22
N SER A 195 -26.92 7.03 -0.09
CA SER A 195 -26.52 8.36 0.33
C SER A 195 -27.69 9.09 0.95
N LYS A 196 -27.38 9.92 1.95
CA LYS A 196 -28.31 10.86 2.54
C LYS A 196 -27.54 12.13 2.90
N VAL A 197 -27.85 13.24 2.23
CA VAL A 197 -27.20 14.54 2.46
C VAL A 197 -28.29 15.61 2.66
N GLU A 198 -28.53 15.94 3.93
CA GLU A 198 -29.53 16.93 4.36
C GLU A 198 -28.89 18.17 5.03
N ASN A 199 -27.55 18.26 4.99
CA ASN A 199 -26.71 19.21 5.72
C ASN A 199 -26.76 19.00 7.25
N GLU A 200 -26.85 17.74 7.66
CA GLU A 200 -26.90 17.31 9.07
C GLU A 200 -25.62 16.53 9.45
N PRO A 201 -25.30 16.41 10.76
CA PRO A 201 -24.12 15.65 11.21
C PRO A 201 -24.11 14.17 10.79
N ASP A 202 -25.29 13.61 10.58
CA ASP A 202 -25.50 12.20 10.22
C ASP A 202 -25.44 11.95 8.70
N ASP A 203 -25.16 12.99 7.91
CA ASP A 203 -25.03 12.87 6.47
C ASP A 203 -23.94 11.88 6.09
N TYR A 204 -24.22 11.07 5.07
CA TYR A 204 -23.33 10.01 4.60
C TYR A 204 -23.42 9.74 3.10
N ILE A 205 -22.33 9.20 2.57
CA ILE A 205 -22.23 8.65 1.22
C ILE A 205 -21.53 7.30 1.31
N PHE A 206 -22.22 6.24 0.89
CA PHE A 206 -21.68 4.88 0.87
C PHE A 206 -21.20 4.52 -0.55
N VAL A 207 -19.88 4.44 -0.70
CA VAL A 207 -19.21 4.17 -1.97
C VAL A 207 -18.74 2.71 -1.99
N TYR A 208 -19.10 1.99 -3.04
CA TYR A 208 -18.43 0.78 -3.47
C TYR A 208 -17.51 1.12 -4.62
N TYR A 209 -16.28 0.60 -4.66
CA TYR A 209 -15.36 0.92 -5.73
C TYR A 209 -14.69 -0.31 -6.32
N ILE A 210 -14.35 -0.19 -7.60
CA ILE A 210 -13.57 -1.17 -8.34
C ILE A 210 -12.54 -0.41 -9.14
N GLY A 211 -11.29 -0.83 -9.05
CA GLY A 211 -10.24 -0.25 -9.83
C GLY A 211 -9.29 -1.27 -10.43
N ARG A 212 -8.43 -0.73 -11.28
CA ARG A 212 -7.39 -1.47 -11.99
C ARG A 212 -6.24 -0.54 -12.32
N ASN A 213 -5.04 -1.09 -12.38
CA ASN A 213 -3.85 -0.38 -12.84
C ASN A 213 -2.92 -1.37 -13.57
N ASP A 214 -1.71 -0.93 -13.89
CA ASP A 214 -0.72 -1.79 -14.55
C ASP A 214 -0.25 -2.98 -13.69
N ALA A 215 -0.38 -2.90 -12.36
CA ALA A 215 0.05 -3.93 -11.41
C ALA A 215 -1.06 -4.93 -11.03
N TRP A 216 -2.32 -4.49 -10.97
CA TRP A 216 -3.45 -5.30 -10.52
C TRP A 216 -4.73 -4.88 -11.23
N ASP A 217 -5.39 -5.85 -11.86
CA ASP A 217 -6.72 -5.75 -12.44
C ASP A 217 -7.76 -6.26 -11.44
N GLY A 218 -8.71 -5.42 -11.01
CA GLY A 218 -9.82 -5.84 -10.14
C GLY A 218 -9.56 -5.69 -8.63
N TYR A 219 -8.76 -4.70 -8.21
CA TYR A 219 -8.82 -4.28 -6.81
C TYR A 219 -10.15 -3.61 -6.53
N GLY A 220 -10.59 -3.63 -5.29
CA GLY A 220 -11.84 -3.00 -4.92
C GLY A 220 -12.05 -3.00 -3.42
N GLY A 221 -13.14 -2.36 -3.03
CA GLY A 221 -13.48 -2.17 -1.64
C GLY A 221 -14.77 -1.41 -1.51
N ALA A 222 -15.02 -0.90 -0.31
CA ALA A 222 -16.20 -0.12 -0.02
C ALA A 222 -15.95 0.74 1.22
N VAL A 223 -16.31 2.01 1.12
CA VAL A 223 -16.05 3.01 2.17
C VAL A 223 -17.32 3.79 2.49
N VAL A 224 -17.49 4.12 3.76
CA VAL A 224 -18.56 5.01 4.22
C VAL A 224 -17.96 6.36 4.55
N TYR A 225 -18.28 7.36 3.73
CA TYR A 225 -18.02 8.76 4.02
C TYR A 225 -19.11 9.29 4.95
N THR A 226 -18.72 9.95 6.03
CA THR A 226 -19.61 10.66 6.96
C THR A 226 -19.13 12.08 7.22
N ARG A 227 -20.05 13.00 7.51
CA ARG A 227 -19.69 14.35 7.97
C ARG A 227 -19.04 14.33 9.35
N SER A 228 -19.56 13.50 10.25
CA SER A 228 -18.95 13.19 11.54
C SER A 228 -17.69 12.34 11.38
N SER A 229 -16.69 12.56 12.24
CA SER A 229 -15.49 11.72 12.35
C SER A 229 -15.75 10.35 12.99
N VAL A 230 -16.94 10.16 13.57
CA VAL A 230 -17.44 8.90 14.14
C VAL A 230 -18.72 8.51 13.39
N LEU A 231 -18.80 7.25 12.97
CA LEU A 231 -19.98 6.70 12.29
C LEU A 231 -21.24 6.89 13.17
N PRO A 232 -22.26 7.63 12.70
CA PRO A 232 -23.54 7.74 13.40
C PRO A 232 -24.25 6.38 13.48
N GLU A 233 -24.78 6.02 14.65
CA GLU A 233 -25.51 4.75 14.80
C GLU A 233 -26.84 4.74 14.06
N SER A 234 -27.43 5.91 13.87
CA SER A 234 -28.73 6.14 13.19
C SER A 234 -28.74 5.63 11.74
N ILE A 235 -27.59 5.61 11.06
CA ILE A 235 -27.47 5.24 9.65
C ILE A 235 -27.11 3.77 9.43
N ILE A 236 -26.71 3.03 10.48
CA ILE A 236 -26.26 1.63 10.38
C ILE A 236 -27.27 0.73 9.63
N PRO A 237 -28.60 0.79 9.89
CA PRO A 237 -29.55 -0.07 9.20
C PRO A 237 -29.58 0.12 7.67
N GLU A 238 -29.40 1.36 7.18
CA GLU A 238 -29.34 1.64 5.75
C GLU A 238 -28.02 1.15 5.14
N LEU A 239 -26.91 1.25 5.89
CA LEU A 239 -25.61 0.74 5.45
C LEU A 239 -25.60 -0.79 5.36
N GLU A 240 -26.20 -1.49 6.32
CA GLU A 240 -26.35 -2.96 6.27
C GLU A 240 -27.16 -3.40 5.04
N LYS A 241 -28.27 -2.70 4.76
CA LYS A 241 -29.11 -2.95 3.59
C LYS A 241 -28.37 -2.69 2.28
N ALA A 242 -27.60 -1.61 2.20
CA ALA A 242 -26.80 -1.27 1.03
C ALA A 242 -25.63 -2.24 0.81
N ALA A 243 -24.92 -2.65 1.87
CA ALA A 243 -23.87 -3.66 1.76
C ALA A 243 -24.45 -5.00 1.24
N LYS A 244 -25.62 -5.39 1.75
CA LYS A 244 -26.29 -6.62 1.35
C LYS A 244 -26.73 -6.63 -0.11
N SER A 245 -27.09 -5.48 -0.69
CA SER A 245 -27.51 -5.39 -2.11
C SER A 245 -26.39 -5.77 -3.08
N VAL A 246 -25.13 -5.64 -2.65
CA VAL A 246 -23.93 -6.05 -3.40
C VAL A 246 -23.25 -7.29 -2.81
N GLY A 247 -23.97 -8.07 -2.00
CA GLY A 247 -23.48 -9.32 -1.43
C GLY A 247 -22.39 -9.17 -0.37
N ARG A 248 -22.30 -8.00 0.27
CA ARG A 248 -21.37 -7.72 1.36
C ARG A 248 -22.06 -7.74 2.72
N ASP A 249 -21.25 -7.94 3.75
CA ASP A 249 -21.67 -7.95 5.14
C ASP A 249 -21.05 -6.74 5.82
N PHE A 250 -21.88 -5.78 6.24
CA PHE A 250 -21.42 -4.54 6.87
C PHE A 250 -20.71 -4.79 8.21
N SER A 251 -20.97 -5.91 8.89
CA SER A 251 -20.27 -6.25 10.14
C SER A 251 -18.77 -6.53 9.93
N LYS A 252 -18.36 -6.81 8.70
CA LYS A 252 -16.95 -7.01 8.33
C LYS A 252 -16.21 -5.70 8.03
N PHE A 253 -16.92 -4.57 8.01
CA PHE A 253 -16.29 -3.28 7.76
C PHE A 253 -15.53 -2.84 9.00
N ILE A 254 -14.28 -2.48 8.77
CA ILE A 254 -13.34 -2.08 9.82
C ILE A 254 -13.59 -0.61 10.14
N LYS A 255 -13.61 -0.31 11.44
CA LYS A 255 -13.63 1.06 11.95
C LYS A 255 -12.28 1.71 11.71
N THR A 256 -12.30 2.89 11.11
CA THR A 256 -11.12 3.75 10.98
C THR A 256 -10.95 4.63 12.22
N ASP A 257 -9.70 4.90 12.59
CA ASP A 257 -9.38 5.84 13.65
C ASP A 257 -9.24 7.25 13.07
N ASN A 258 -10.23 8.10 13.34
CA ASN A 258 -10.22 9.50 12.89
C ASN A 258 -9.82 10.49 14.00
N THR A 259 -9.01 10.05 14.98
CA THR A 259 -8.32 10.95 15.91
C THR A 259 -7.20 11.71 15.17
N CYS A 260 -7.60 12.65 14.32
CA CYS A 260 -6.72 13.49 13.54
C CYS A 260 -5.95 14.48 14.43
N GLY A 261 -4.76 14.10 14.90
CA GLY A 261 -3.84 14.94 15.67
C GLY A 261 -2.45 15.08 15.02
N PRO A 262 -1.57 15.98 15.49
CA PRO A 262 -0.17 16.02 15.02
C PRO A 262 0.55 14.69 15.29
N GLU A 263 1.67 14.48 14.62
CA GLU A 263 2.51 13.31 14.89
C GLU A 263 3.00 13.33 16.35
N PRO A 264 2.95 12.19 17.08
CA PRO A 264 3.48 12.11 18.43
C PRO A 264 4.96 12.51 18.48
N PRO A 265 5.43 13.21 19.54
CA PRO A 265 6.84 13.54 19.71
C PRO A 265 7.72 12.29 19.71
N LEU A 266 8.95 12.40 19.19
CA LEU A 266 9.91 11.29 19.10
C LEU A 266 10.14 10.55 20.43
N VAL A 267 10.12 11.27 21.57
CA VAL A 267 10.30 10.66 22.90
C VAL A 267 9.15 9.68 23.22
N GLU A 268 7.90 10.11 23.02
CA GLU A 268 6.72 9.26 23.22
C GLU A 268 6.72 8.06 22.26
N ARG A 269 7.19 8.27 21.02
CA ARG A 269 7.35 7.20 20.02
C ARG A 269 8.36 6.14 20.45
N ILE A 270 9.52 6.56 20.96
CA ILE A 270 10.55 5.65 21.48
C ILE A 270 10.00 4.87 22.67
N GLU A 271 9.34 5.55 23.61
CA GLU A 271 8.71 4.89 24.78
C GLU A 271 7.72 3.82 24.35
N LYS A 272 6.76 4.15 23.47
CA LYS A 272 5.79 3.18 22.94
C LYS A 272 6.43 2.02 22.18
N THR A 273 7.48 2.30 21.41
CA THR A 273 8.20 1.26 20.65
C THR A 273 8.96 0.33 21.59
N VAL A 274 9.50 0.85 22.69
CA VAL A 274 10.12 0.04 23.75
C VAL A 274 9.07 -0.80 24.46
N GLU A 275 7.95 -0.21 24.88
CA GLU A 275 6.83 -0.93 25.53
C GLU A 275 6.28 -2.04 24.63
N ALA A 276 5.99 -1.76 23.35
CA ALA A 276 5.53 -2.76 22.40
C ALA A 276 6.59 -3.85 22.16
N GLY A 277 7.87 -3.49 22.18
CA GLY A 277 8.97 -4.44 22.14
C GLY A 277 9.03 -5.32 23.39
N GLU A 278 8.78 -4.77 24.58
CA GLU A 278 8.72 -5.50 25.85
C GLU A 278 7.50 -6.44 25.89
N GLU A 279 6.32 -6.00 25.44
CA GLU A 279 5.13 -6.85 25.29
C GLU A 279 5.36 -7.97 24.27
N THR A 280 6.02 -7.67 23.16
CA THR A 280 6.37 -8.68 22.15
C THR A 280 7.33 -9.71 22.74
N ILE A 281 8.36 -9.28 23.48
CA ILE A 281 9.26 -10.19 24.19
C ILE A 281 8.51 -11.02 25.22
N LEU A 282 7.55 -10.44 25.96
CA LEU A 282 6.75 -11.18 26.94
C LEU A 282 5.86 -12.23 26.26
N ARG A 283 5.19 -11.88 25.15
CA ARG A 283 4.39 -12.83 24.36
C ARG A 283 5.26 -13.90 23.71
N GLU A 284 6.40 -13.54 23.15
CA GLU A 284 7.38 -14.50 22.62
C GLU A 284 7.89 -15.39 23.75
N VAL A 285 8.11 -14.88 24.96
CA VAL A 285 8.50 -15.70 26.12
C VAL A 285 7.36 -16.61 26.57
N GLU A 286 6.10 -16.18 26.57
CA GLU A 286 4.93 -17.05 26.86
C GLU A 286 4.73 -18.11 25.77
N GLU A 287 4.82 -17.74 24.50
CA GLU A 287 4.79 -18.66 23.34
C GLU A 287 5.98 -19.62 23.38
N ILE A 288 7.16 -19.16 23.80
CA ILE A 288 8.33 -20.00 24.06
C ILE A 288 8.09 -20.88 25.29
N GLU A 289 7.42 -20.43 26.35
CA GLU A 289 7.06 -21.29 27.49
C GLU A 289 6.08 -22.40 27.08
N GLU A 290 5.21 -22.17 26.09
CA GLU A 290 4.36 -23.19 25.45
C GLU A 290 5.10 -24.03 24.38
N GLU A 291 6.06 -23.46 23.63
CA GLU A 291 6.86 -24.12 22.59
C GLU A 291 8.18 -24.72 23.09
N VAL A 292 8.55 -24.56 24.36
CA VAL A 292 9.74 -25.18 24.98
C VAL A 292 9.57 -26.70 25.19
N GLU A 293 8.41 -27.26 24.83
CA GLU A 293 8.32 -28.70 24.53
C GLU A 293 8.82 -29.08 23.11
N MET A 294 9.00 -28.14 22.17
CA MET A 294 9.47 -28.39 20.79
C MET A 294 10.21 -27.18 20.12
N VAL A 295 11.56 -27.16 20.24
CA VAL A 295 12.54 -26.67 19.23
C VAL A 295 13.04 -25.20 19.27
N GLY A 296 14.15 -24.97 19.99
CA GLY A 296 14.95 -23.72 19.96
C GLY A 296 16.03 -23.62 18.87
N LYS A 297 15.66 -23.55 17.58
CA LYS A 297 16.63 -23.32 16.47
C LYS A 297 16.21 -22.27 15.41
N THR A 298 15.02 -21.70 15.49
CA THR A 298 14.40 -20.99 14.34
C THR A 298 14.58 -19.47 14.36
N GLU A 299 14.74 -18.82 15.51
CA GLU A 299 14.80 -17.33 15.56
C GLU A 299 16.13 -16.73 15.11
N ALA A 300 17.25 -17.38 15.44
CA ALA A 300 18.57 -16.95 14.95
C ALA A 300 18.66 -16.99 13.42
N THR A 301 17.87 -17.84 12.76
CA THR A 301 17.88 -17.92 11.29
C THR A 301 17.10 -16.79 10.62
N LEU A 302 16.10 -16.16 11.25
CA LEU A 302 15.34 -15.08 10.63
C LEU A 302 16.13 -13.77 10.58
N LEU A 303 16.74 -13.36 11.70
CA LEU A 303 17.59 -12.17 11.77
C LEU A 303 18.84 -12.31 10.90
N GLN A 304 19.41 -13.52 10.86
CA GLN A 304 20.55 -13.84 10.01
C GLN A 304 20.16 -13.85 8.53
N ARG A 305 18.97 -14.37 8.16
CA ARG A 305 18.42 -14.25 6.80
C ARG A 305 18.16 -12.81 6.37
N LEU A 306 17.68 -11.94 7.25
CA LEU A 306 17.47 -10.52 6.95
C LEU A 306 18.81 -9.80 6.74
N ALA A 307 19.81 -10.06 7.59
CA ALA A 307 21.15 -9.50 7.45
C ALA A 307 21.88 -10.05 6.20
N ASP A 308 21.77 -11.34 5.93
CA ASP A 308 22.34 -12.00 4.76
C ASP A 308 21.67 -11.47 3.47
N GLY A 309 20.34 -11.32 3.47
CA GLY A 309 19.60 -10.72 2.35
C GLY A 309 20.01 -9.28 2.08
N PHE A 310 20.21 -8.48 3.14
CA PHE A 310 20.70 -7.10 2.99
C PHE A 310 22.14 -7.05 2.44
N MET A 311 23.03 -7.92 2.92
CA MET A 311 24.40 -8.03 2.43
C MET A 311 24.47 -8.58 1.00
N GLU A 312 23.57 -9.49 0.63
CA GLU A 312 23.44 -10.01 -0.73
C GLU A 312 22.95 -8.93 -1.68
N VAL A 313 21.93 -8.14 -1.30
CA VAL A 313 21.48 -6.97 -2.07
C VAL A 313 22.62 -5.96 -2.24
N LYS A 314 23.41 -5.67 -1.20
CA LYS A 314 24.59 -4.79 -1.30
C LYS A 314 25.65 -5.34 -2.27
N ARG A 315 25.95 -6.63 -2.19
CA ARG A 315 26.94 -7.28 -3.08
C ARG A 315 26.46 -7.31 -4.52
N ASP A 316 25.18 -7.60 -4.73
CA ASP A 316 24.57 -7.67 -6.05
C ASP A 316 24.45 -6.28 -6.67
N ALA A 317 24.17 -5.26 -5.85
CA ALA A 317 24.30 -3.85 -6.22
C ALA A 317 25.72 -3.51 -6.69
N GLU A 318 26.75 -3.83 -5.91
CA GLU A 318 28.15 -3.55 -6.27
C GLU A 318 28.59 -4.26 -7.56
N ASN A 319 28.18 -5.52 -7.74
CA ASN A 319 28.45 -6.28 -8.97
C ASN A 319 27.70 -5.70 -10.16
N PHE A 320 26.46 -5.25 -9.94
CA PHE A 320 25.64 -4.60 -10.95
C PHE A 320 26.24 -3.27 -11.40
N PHE A 321 26.63 -2.39 -10.47
CA PHE A 321 27.33 -1.13 -10.79
C PHE A 321 28.64 -1.36 -11.54
N ARG A 322 29.37 -2.45 -11.25
CA ARG A 322 30.57 -2.84 -12.00
C ARG A 322 30.27 -3.32 -13.42
N GLY A 323 29.05 -3.79 -13.68
CA GLY A 323 28.58 -4.26 -14.98
C GLY A 323 27.96 -3.18 -15.87
N LEU A 324 27.74 -1.97 -15.36
CA LEU A 324 27.20 -0.84 -16.13
C LEU A 324 28.23 -0.33 -17.15
N GLY A 325 27.73 0.05 -18.33
CA GLY A 325 28.56 0.65 -19.39
C GLY A 325 29.03 2.07 -19.04
N LYS A 326 29.97 2.62 -19.84
CA LYS A 326 30.49 3.98 -19.62
C LYS A 326 29.41 5.06 -19.69
N GLU A 327 28.51 4.98 -20.67
CA GLU A 327 27.40 5.92 -20.84
C GLU A 327 26.41 5.88 -19.65
N GLU A 328 26.26 4.71 -19.03
CA GLU A 328 25.35 4.50 -17.89
C GLU A 328 25.97 4.98 -16.58
N MET A 329 27.28 4.80 -16.42
CA MET A 329 28.03 5.36 -15.30
C MET A 329 28.16 6.88 -15.37
N GLU A 330 28.28 7.47 -16.57
CA GLU A 330 28.28 8.93 -16.74
C GLU A 330 26.93 9.55 -16.31
N LEU A 331 25.80 8.90 -16.64
CA LEU A 331 24.46 9.31 -16.21
C LEU A 331 24.24 9.20 -14.69
N LEU A 332 24.86 8.20 -14.04
CA LEU A 332 24.86 8.06 -12.57
C LEU A 332 25.76 9.10 -11.88
N ASN A 333 26.89 9.45 -12.49
CA ASN A 333 27.81 10.46 -11.95
C ASN A 333 27.21 11.87 -12.00
N ASP A 334 26.40 12.19 -13.02
CA ASP A 334 25.66 13.45 -13.10
C ASP A 334 24.63 13.63 -11.96
N LEU A 335 24.18 12.52 -11.36
CA LEU A 335 23.29 12.50 -10.18
C LEU A 335 24.03 12.61 -8.83
N LYS A 336 25.37 12.79 -8.83
CA LYS A 336 26.23 13.04 -7.65
C LYS A 336 26.04 12.02 -6.50
N MET A 337 26.05 10.73 -6.79
CA MET A 337 26.06 9.70 -5.73
C MET A 337 27.35 8.90 -5.77
N GLU A 338 28.22 9.10 -4.77
CA GLU A 338 29.39 8.24 -4.57
C GLU A 338 29.02 7.00 -3.73
N ALA A 339 29.63 5.85 -4.04
CA ALA A 339 29.47 4.60 -3.30
C ALA A 339 29.81 4.71 -1.79
N THR A 340 30.58 5.74 -1.42
CA THR A 340 30.96 6.08 -0.04
C THR A 340 29.83 6.74 0.77
N GLU A 341 28.82 7.32 0.11
CA GLU A 341 27.65 7.91 0.77
C GLU A 341 26.62 6.84 1.15
N ILE A 342 26.50 5.78 0.34
CA ILE A 342 25.69 4.58 0.62
C ILE A 342 26.15 3.91 1.93
N GLU A 343 27.46 3.82 2.16
CA GLU A 343 28.02 3.24 3.39
C GLU A 343 27.71 4.06 4.65
N LYS A 344 27.57 5.39 4.52
CA LYS A 344 27.17 6.28 5.64
C LYS A 344 25.69 6.17 5.99
N VAL A 345 24.83 5.90 5.01
CA VAL A 345 23.37 5.79 5.22
C VAL A 345 23.01 4.44 5.85
N PHE A 346 23.60 3.35 5.37
CA PHE A 346 23.33 2.01 5.89
C PHE A 346 24.15 1.65 7.14
N GLY A 347 25.32 2.26 7.34
CA GLY A 347 26.18 2.00 8.50
C GLY A 347 25.70 2.62 9.82
N ARG A 348 24.67 3.48 9.82
CA ARG A 348 24.19 4.20 11.02
C ARG A 348 22.72 3.97 11.38
N ALA A 349 21.96 3.22 10.57
CA ALA A 349 20.52 3.02 10.77
C ALA A 349 20.15 1.87 11.72
N LEU A 350 21.11 1.24 12.39
CA LEU A 350 20.85 0.26 13.45
C LEU A 350 21.27 0.84 14.81
N PRO A 351 20.36 0.99 15.79
CA PRO A 351 20.78 1.17 17.17
C PRO A 351 21.54 -0.09 17.57
N LEU A 352 22.86 0.05 17.67
CA LEU A 352 23.74 -0.94 18.27
C LEU A 352 23.27 -1.18 19.72
N ARG A 353 22.44 -2.22 19.93
CA ARG A 353 22.32 -2.86 21.24
C ARG A 353 23.72 -3.36 21.62
N LYS A 354 24.44 -2.56 22.41
CA LYS A 354 25.58 -3.06 23.18
C LYS A 354 25.02 -4.01 24.22
N LEU A 355 25.13 -5.30 23.92
CA LEU A 355 24.97 -6.38 24.88
C LEU A 355 25.96 -6.17 26.04
N ARG A 356 25.44 -6.12 27.25
CA ARG A 356 26.12 -6.56 28.45
C ARG A 356 25.15 -7.36 29.30
#